data_AF-A0A7S0LLW3-F1
#
_entry.id   AF-A0A7S0LLW3-F1
#
_cell.length_a   1.000
_cell.length_b   1.000
_cell.length_c   1.000
_cell.angle_alpha   90.00
_cell.angle_beta   90.00
_cell.angle_gamma   90.00
#
_symmetry.space_group_name_H-M   'P 1'
#
loop_
_entity.id
_entity.type
_entity.pdbx_description
1 polymer ?
#
loop_
_entity_poly.entity_id
_entity_poly.type
_entity_poly.pdbx_seq_one_letter_code
_entity_poly.pdbx_strand_id
1 'polypeptide(L)'
;FLNFFIWGQASSGAIPFTTMIALLLMWFGISVPLVFVGAFFGFKAKLPDPPTRTNEIPRQIPKQAWYMVGVFNVLMGGILPFGAIFIELFFMMTSVWLQRFYYVFGFLALVLLILVITCAEISIVLCYFQLCNEDYHWWWRSFLTSGSSGLYLFAYSIMYFFTQLEIIGFVPTLLYFTYMFIFAVLFFLITGTIGFISCYWFVWAIYGAIKVD
;
A
#
# COMPACT_ATOMS: atom_id res chain seq x y z
N PHE A 1 7.83 10.94 18.84
CA PHE A 1 6.74 11.93 18.97
C PHE A 1 5.66 11.46 19.93
N LEU A 2 4.90 10.39 19.62
CA LEU A 2 3.84 9.88 20.50
C LEU A 2 4.29 9.60 21.94
N ASN A 3 5.49 9.06 22.13
CA ASN A 3 6.02 8.75 23.47
C ASN A 3 6.09 9.98 24.41
N PHE A 4 6.25 11.20 23.88
CA PHE A 4 6.28 12.42 24.70
C PHE A 4 4.89 12.74 25.30
N PHE A 5 3.81 12.49 24.56
CA PHE A 5 2.44 12.65 25.09
C PHE A 5 2.10 11.59 26.12
N ILE A 6 2.61 10.37 25.93
CA ILE A 6 2.41 9.26 26.88
C ILE A 6 3.19 9.52 28.19
N TRP A 7 4.42 10.07 28.12
CA TRP A 7 5.15 10.56 29.28
C TRP A 7 4.44 11.71 29.98
N GLY A 8 3.86 12.66 29.25
CA GLY A 8 3.09 13.76 29.83
C GLY A 8 1.85 13.32 30.63
N GLN A 9 1.31 12.13 30.32
CA GLN A 9 0.20 11.51 31.05
C GLN A 9 0.66 10.54 32.15
N ALA A 10 1.96 10.44 32.43
CA ALA A 10 2.56 9.47 33.36
C ALA A 10 2.06 8.02 33.13
N SER A 11 1.76 7.68 31.87
CA SER A 11 1.17 6.39 31.53
C SER A 11 2.23 5.29 31.56
N SER A 12 1.87 4.12 32.09
CA SER A 12 2.72 2.93 32.14
C SER A 12 3.10 2.37 30.76
N GLY A 13 2.43 2.80 29.70
CA GLY A 13 2.77 2.46 28.31
C GLY A 13 3.92 3.28 27.73
N ALA A 14 4.55 4.16 28.51
CA ALA A 14 5.62 4.99 28.00
C ALA A 14 6.94 4.24 27.91
N ILE A 15 7.58 4.32 26.74
CA ILE A 15 8.83 3.62 26.46
C ILE A 15 9.96 4.34 27.22
N PRO A 16 10.76 3.64 28.05
CA PRO A 16 11.90 4.22 28.75
C PRO A 16 12.89 4.90 27.79
N PHE A 17 13.57 5.94 28.28
CA PHE A 17 14.52 6.70 27.46
C PHE A 17 15.64 5.80 26.92
N THR A 18 16.16 4.90 27.76
CA THR A 18 17.20 3.94 27.38
C THR A 18 16.77 3.03 26.22
N THR A 19 15.52 2.55 26.23
CA THR A 19 14.99 1.73 25.14
C THR A 19 14.81 2.53 23.85
N MET A 20 14.48 3.84 23.91
CA MET A 20 14.48 4.68 22.71
C MET A 20 15.87 4.79 22.09
N ILE A 21 16.91 5.01 22.91
CA ILE A 21 18.30 5.04 22.43
C ILE A 21 18.70 3.69 21.83
N ALA A 22 18.35 2.57 22.49
CA ALA A 22 18.65 1.24 21.98
C ALA A 22 17.99 0.97 20.62
N LEU A 23 16.71 1.35 20.45
CA LEU A 23 16.01 1.23 19.16
C LEU A 23 16.64 2.10 18.07
N LEU A 24 17.04 3.33 18.39
CA LEU A 24 17.76 4.20 17.45
C LEU A 24 19.10 3.61 17.04
N LEU A 25 19.89 3.11 17.99
CA LEU A 25 21.18 2.47 17.71
C LEU A 25 21.01 1.19 16.88
N MET A 26 19.97 0.40 17.13
CA MET A 26 19.66 -0.78 16.32
C MET A 26 19.25 -0.39 14.90
N TRP A 27 18.44 0.65 14.75
CA TRP A 27 18.04 1.16 13.43
C TRP A 27 19.24 1.68 12.63
N PHE A 28 20.10 2.50 13.25
CA PHE A 28 21.33 2.99 12.60
C PHE A 28 22.39 1.90 12.41
N GLY A 29 22.52 0.96 13.33
CA GLY A 29 23.55 -0.09 13.30
C GLY A 29 23.22 -1.25 12.36
N ILE A 30 21.94 -1.51 12.10
CA ILE A 30 21.49 -2.64 11.27
C ILE A 30 20.84 -2.14 9.98
N SER A 31 19.78 -1.32 10.08
CA SER A 31 18.97 -0.94 8.91
C SER A 31 19.76 -0.09 7.93
N VAL A 32 20.48 0.93 8.41
CA VAL A 32 21.25 1.83 7.54
C VAL A 32 22.33 1.09 6.75
N PRO A 33 23.24 0.29 7.36
CA PRO A 33 24.20 -0.51 6.61
C PRO A 33 23.54 -1.47 5.63
N LEU A 34 22.44 -2.13 6.02
CA LEU A 34 21.74 -3.08 5.15
C LEU A 34 21.15 -2.39 3.92
N VAL A 35 20.62 -1.17 4.07
CA VAL A 35 20.15 -0.34 2.93
C VAL A 35 21.30 0.03 2.01
N PHE A 36 22.48 0.39 2.54
CA PHE A 36 23.66 0.67 1.71
C PHE A 36 24.15 -0.56 0.95
N VAL A 37 24.16 -1.72 1.60
CA VAL A 37 24.51 -3.00 0.96
C VAL A 37 23.51 -3.32 -0.16
N GLY A 38 22.21 -3.18 0.11
CA GLY A 38 21.15 -3.38 -0.90
C GLY A 38 21.29 -2.42 -2.07
N ALA A 39 21.55 -1.14 -1.82
CA ALA A 39 21.77 -0.12 -2.85
C ALA A 39 23.02 -0.44 -3.69
N PHE A 40 24.11 -0.86 -3.07
CA PHE A 40 25.34 -1.24 -3.77
C PHE A 40 25.12 -2.38 -4.78
N PHE A 41 24.37 -3.41 -4.40
CA PHE A 41 24.00 -4.48 -5.32
C PHE A 41 22.99 -4.01 -6.38
N GLY A 42 22.02 -3.17 -5.99
CA GLY A 42 21.04 -2.59 -6.91
C GLY A 42 21.66 -1.76 -8.03
N PHE A 43 22.66 -0.91 -7.71
CA PHE A 43 23.37 -0.10 -8.72
C PHE A 43 24.26 -0.92 -9.66
N LYS A 44 24.69 -2.11 -9.24
CA LYS A 44 25.48 -3.02 -10.08
C LYS A 44 24.64 -3.93 -10.96
N ALA A 45 23.34 -4.06 -10.67
CA ALA A 45 22.44 -4.87 -11.48
C ALA A 45 22.27 -4.23 -12.87
N LYS A 46 22.50 -5.01 -13.92
CA LYS A 46 22.26 -4.56 -15.30
C LYS A 46 20.75 -4.42 -15.50
N LEU A 47 20.31 -3.28 -16.02
CA LEU A 47 18.92 -3.08 -16.43
C LEU A 47 18.61 -4.02 -17.60
N PRO A 48 17.51 -4.79 -17.55
CA PRO A 48 17.14 -5.64 -18.65
C PRO A 48 16.71 -4.78 -19.86
N ASP A 49 17.11 -5.20 -21.06
CA ASP A 49 16.83 -4.47 -22.29
C ASP A 49 15.30 -4.41 -22.54
N PRO A 50 14.76 -3.25 -22.99
CA PRO A 50 13.32 -3.10 -23.16
C PRO A 50 12.76 -4.13 -24.16
N PRO A 51 11.53 -4.63 -23.95
CA PRO A 51 10.97 -5.73 -24.75
C PRO A 51 10.76 -5.37 -26.22
N THR A 52 10.63 -4.08 -26.53
CA THR A 52 10.46 -3.56 -27.89
C THR A 52 11.23 -2.26 -28.06
N ARG A 53 11.56 -1.92 -29.32
CA ARG A 53 12.19 -0.63 -29.64
C ARG A 53 11.16 0.48 -29.44
N THR A 54 11.44 1.38 -28.52
CA THR A 54 10.61 2.57 -28.27
C THR A 54 11.01 3.71 -29.21
N ASN A 55 10.03 4.48 -29.69
CA ASN A 55 10.31 5.71 -30.43
C ASN A 55 10.82 6.79 -29.46
N GLU A 56 11.81 7.59 -29.86
CA GLU A 56 12.39 8.64 -29.01
C GLU A 56 11.45 9.84 -28.83
N ILE A 57 10.55 10.08 -29.79
CA ILE A 57 9.57 11.16 -29.71
C ILE A 57 8.28 10.62 -29.09
N PRO A 58 7.85 11.14 -27.92
CA PRO A 58 6.61 10.70 -27.29
C PRO A 58 5.42 11.11 -28.15
N ARG A 59 4.56 10.14 -28.46
CA ARG A 59 3.30 10.39 -29.17
C ARG A 59 2.36 11.21 -28.27
N GLN A 60 1.59 12.12 -28.88
CA GLN A 60 0.55 12.86 -28.16
C GLN A 60 -0.57 11.92 -27.69
N ILE A 61 -0.97 12.04 -26.43
CA ILE A 61 -2.02 11.21 -25.82
C ILE A 61 -3.39 11.77 -26.23
N PRO A 62 -4.30 10.93 -26.77
CA PRO A 62 -5.64 11.38 -27.13
C PRO A 62 -6.43 11.83 -25.90
N LYS A 63 -7.46 12.66 -26.11
CA LYS A 63 -8.36 13.08 -25.02
C LYS A 63 -9.09 11.87 -24.46
N GLN A 64 -8.85 11.58 -23.19
CA GLN A 64 -9.47 10.46 -22.47
C GLN A 64 -10.91 10.80 -22.05
N ALA A 65 -11.76 9.77 -21.97
CA ALA A 65 -13.10 9.90 -21.40
C ALA A 65 -13.03 10.27 -19.91
N TRP A 66 -14.07 10.94 -19.38
CA TRP A 66 -14.09 11.46 -18.01
C TRP A 66 -13.87 10.39 -16.93
N TYR A 67 -14.38 9.16 -17.13
CA TYR A 67 -14.23 8.05 -16.19
C TYR A 67 -12.85 7.38 -16.28
N MET A 68 -12.11 7.62 -17.36
CA MET A 68 -10.71 7.18 -17.52
C MET A 68 -9.72 8.23 -16.99
N VAL A 69 -10.20 9.37 -16.48
CA VAL A 69 -9.34 10.38 -15.86
C VAL A 69 -8.71 9.81 -14.59
N GLY A 70 -7.40 10.01 -14.46
CA GLY A 70 -6.54 9.28 -13.53
C GLY A 70 -7.05 9.17 -12.09
N VAL A 71 -7.60 10.24 -11.51
CA VAL A 71 -8.05 10.22 -10.11
C VAL A 71 -9.28 9.33 -9.90
N PHE A 72 -10.28 9.45 -10.77
CA PHE A 72 -11.51 8.67 -10.64
C PHE A 72 -11.25 7.17 -10.87
N ASN A 73 -10.47 6.86 -11.91
CA ASN A 73 -10.06 5.48 -12.20
C ASN A 73 -9.25 4.86 -11.05
N VAL A 74 -8.32 5.63 -10.46
CA VAL A 74 -7.50 5.20 -9.31
C VAL A 74 -8.37 4.89 -8.09
N LEU A 75 -9.36 5.73 -7.78
CA LEU A 75 -10.25 5.51 -6.64
C LEU A 75 -11.14 4.29 -6.88
N MET A 76 -11.76 4.17 -8.06
CA MET A 76 -12.59 3.01 -8.38
C MET A 76 -11.84 1.68 -8.25
N GLY A 77 -10.58 1.62 -8.68
CA GLY A 77 -9.76 0.41 -8.58
C GLY A 77 -9.51 -0.06 -7.14
N GLY A 78 -9.46 0.85 -6.17
CA GLY A 78 -9.20 0.49 -4.76
C GLY A 78 -10.38 -0.12 -4.03
N ILE A 79 -11.61 0.00 -4.57
CA ILE A 79 -12.84 -0.47 -3.92
C ILE A 79 -12.85 -1.99 -3.80
N LEU A 80 -12.42 -2.70 -4.85
CA LEU A 80 -12.46 -4.16 -4.89
C LEU A 80 -11.44 -4.81 -3.92
N PRO A 81 -10.15 -4.41 -3.90
CA PRO A 81 -9.20 -4.91 -2.92
C PRO A 81 -9.61 -4.60 -1.48
N PHE A 82 -10.20 -3.41 -1.23
CA PHE A 82 -10.74 -3.06 0.08
C PHE A 82 -11.93 -3.97 0.47
N GLY A 83 -12.86 -4.20 -0.45
CA GLY A 83 -14.00 -5.10 -0.24
C GLY A 83 -13.58 -6.54 0.11
N ALA A 84 -12.53 -7.04 -0.54
CA ALA A 84 -12.01 -8.40 -0.31
C ALA A 84 -11.51 -8.62 1.13
N ILE A 85 -11.02 -7.57 1.80
CA ILE A 85 -10.48 -7.64 3.17
C ILE A 85 -11.37 -7.02 4.23
N PHE A 86 -12.51 -6.45 3.84
CA PHE A 86 -13.35 -5.63 4.71
C PHE A 86 -13.75 -6.35 6.01
N ILE A 87 -14.21 -7.60 5.88
CA ILE A 87 -14.64 -8.41 7.04
C ILE A 87 -13.46 -8.68 7.98
N GLU A 88 -12.29 -8.98 7.42
CA GLU A 88 -11.08 -9.25 8.22
C GLU A 88 -10.54 -8.00 8.90
N LEU A 89 -10.61 -6.85 8.24
CA LEU A 89 -10.28 -5.57 8.87
C LEU A 89 -11.16 -5.31 10.09
N PHE A 90 -12.46 -5.61 10.01
CA PHE A 90 -13.37 -5.46 11.16
C PHE A 90 -12.95 -6.36 12.34
N PHE A 91 -12.65 -7.64 12.09
CA PHE A 91 -12.20 -8.56 13.13
C PHE A 91 -10.85 -8.14 13.71
N MET A 92 -9.90 -7.74 12.86
CA MET A 92 -8.59 -7.27 13.29
C MET A 92 -8.69 -6.03 14.18
N MET A 93 -9.49 -5.04 13.79
CA MET A 93 -9.70 -3.84 14.57
C MET A 93 -10.39 -4.14 15.91
N THR A 94 -11.39 -5.02 15.90
CA THR A 94 -12.06 -5.47 17.12
C THR A 94 -11.10 -6.19 18.06
N SER A 95 -10.21 -7.03 17.53
CA SER A 95 -9.22 -7.75 18.32
C SER A 95 -8.16 -6.82 18.92
N VAL A 96 -7.64 -5.87 18.14
CA VAL A 96 -6.60 -4.93 18.60
C VAL A 96 -7.17 -3.96 19.65
N TRP A 97 -8.34 -3.37 19.39
CA TRP A 97 -8.87 -2.28 20.21
C TRP A 97 -9.80 -2.75 21.35
N LEU A 98 -10.59 -3.80 21.15
CA LEU A 98 -11.44 -4.39 22.21
C LEU A 98 -10.79 -5.59 22.90
N GLN A 99 -9.50 -5.87 22.62
CA GLN A 99 -8.70 -6.92 23.26
C GLN A 99 -9.35 -8.33 23.17
N ARG A 100 -10.13 -8.58 22.11
CA ARG A 100 -10.72 -9.90 21.85
C ARG A 100 -9.72 -10.77 21.10
N PHE A 101 -9.50 -11.99 21.59
CA PHE A 101 -8.58 -12.94 20.93
C PHE A 101 -9.02 -13.24 19.49
N TYR A 102 -8.11 -13.03 18.54
CA TYR A 102 -8.30 -13.42 17.14
C TYR A 102 -7.88 -14.90 16.98
N TYR A 103 -8.85 -15.80 16.82
CA TYR A 103 -8.59 -17.25 16.76
C TYR A 103 -8.37 -17.80 15.35
N VAL A 104 -8.57 -16.99 14.30
CA VAL A 104 -8.69 -17.49 12.92
C VAL A 104 -7.48 -17.15 12.04
N PHE A 105 -6.26 -17.35 12.54
CA PHE A 105 -5.02 -17.04 11.81
C PHE A 105 -4.89 -17.72 10.43
N GLY A 106 -5.45 -18.92 10.26
CA GLY A 106 -5.47 -19.61 8.96
C GLY A 106 -6.35 -18.91 7.91
N PHE A 107 -7.44 -18.28 8.34
CA PHE A 107 -8.32 -17.53 7.44
C PHE A 107 -7.68 -16.20 7.03
N LEU A 108 -6.95 -15.54 7.94
CA LEU A 108 -6.16 -14.35 7.63
C LEU A 108 -5.16 -14.59 6.48
N ALA A 109 -4.46 -15.74 6.49
CA ALA A 109 -3.52 -16.10 5.44
C ALA A 109 -4.21 -16.29 4.08
N LEU A 110 -5.39 -16.92 4.07
CA LEU A 110 -6.20 -17.08 2.86
C LEU A 110 -6.65 -15.72 2.32
N VAL A 111 -7.15 -14.83 3.17
CA VAL A 111 -7.59 -13.48 2.78
C VAL A 111 -6.43 -12.63 2.27
N LEU A 112 -5.23 -12.79 2.83
CA LEU A 112 -4.03 -12.15 2.30
C LEU A 112 -3.70 -12.62 0.87
N LEU A 113 -3.85 -13.91 0.57
CA LEU A 113 -3.68 -14.43 -0.80
C LEU A 113 -4.72 -13.85 -1.76
N ILE A 114 -5.99 -13.79 -1.35
CA ILE A 114 -7.05 -13.16 -2.15
C ILE A 114 -6.74 -11.68 -2.37
N LEU A 115 -6.26 -10.96 -1.36
CA LEU A 115 -5.85 -9.57 -1.50
C LEU A 115 -4.74 -9.42 -2.55
N VAL A 116 -3.70 -10.26 -2.51
CA VAL A 116 -2.61 -10.20 -3.50
C VAL A 116 -3.13 -10.42 -4.92
N ILE A 117 -3.99 -11.43 -5.10
CA ILE A 117 -4.57 -11.77 -6.41
C ILE A 117 -5.47 -10.63 -6.91
N THR A 118 -6.36 -10.10 -6.07
CA THR A 118 -7.28 -9.02 -6.45
C THR A 118 -6.55 -7.70 -6.72
N CYS A 119 -5.51 -7.37 -5.96
CA CYS A 119 -4.64 -6.23 -6.24
C CYS A 119 -3.94 -6.37 -7.59
N ALA A 120 -3.41 -7.55 -7.91
CA ALA A 120 -2.76 -7.83 -9.18
C ALA A 120 -3.75 -7.73 -10.35
N GLU A 121 -4.92 -8.38 -10.24
CA GLU A 121 -5.96 -8.42 -11.27
C GLU A 121 -6.46 -7.03 -11.62
N ILE A 122 -6.85 -6.22 -10.63
CA ILE A 122 -7.40 -4.89 -10.87
C ILE A 122 -6.37 -3.94 -11.46
N SER A 123 -5.13 -3.98 -10.95
CA SER A 123 -4.05 -3.19 -11.53
C SER A 123 -3.80 -3.57 -13.00
N ILE A 124 -3.77 -4.87 -13.34
CA ILE A 124 -3.57 -5.35 -14.73
C ILE A 124 -4.71 -4.91 -15.64
N VAL A 125 -5.97 -5.13 -15.24
CA VAL A 125 -7.14 -4.80 -16.06
C VAL A 125 -7.22 -3.30 -16.35
N LEU A 126 -7.00 -2.45 -15.35
CA LEU A 126 -7.04 -1.00 -15.53
C LEU A 126 -5.83 -0.49 -16.32
N CYS A 127 -4.66 -1.11 -16.16
CA CYS A 127 -3.48 -0.84 -16.99
C CYS A 127 -3.74 -1.22 -18.45
N TYR A 128 -4.37 -2.36 -18.71
CA TYR A 128 -4.74 -2.80 -20.06
C TYR A 128 -5.69 -1.80 -20.74
N PHE A 129 -6.77 -1.41 -20.08
CA PHE A 129 -7.68 -0.40 -20.63
C PHE A 129 -6.99 0.95 -20.89
N GLN A 130 -6.08 1.36 -20.01
CA GLN A 130 -5.28 2.56 -20.20
C GLN A 130 -4.40 2.48 -21.46
N LEU A 131 -3.72 1.34 -21.67
CA LEU A 131 -2.88 1.10 -22.84
C LEU A 131 -3.70 1.05 -24.14
N CYS A 132 -4.90 0.46 -24.11
CA CYS A 132 -5.84 0.45 -25.24
C CYS A 132 -6.28 1.86 -25.65
N ASN A 133 -6.29 2.81 -24.71
CA ASN A 133 -6.59 4.22 -24.99
C ASN A 133 -5.33 5.03 -25.35
N GLU A 134 -4.23 4.38 -25.74
CA GLU A 134 -2.96 5.00 -26.14
C GLU A 134 -2.28 5.86 -25.05
N ASP A 135 -2.63 5.67 -23.76
CA ASP A 135 -1.98 6.37 -22.65
C ASP A 135 -0.86 5.50 -22.05
N TYR A 136 0.38 5.89 -22.28
CA TYR A 136 1.57 5.16 -21.82
C TYR A 136 1.99 5.47 -20.38
N HIS A 137 1.37 6.42 -19.68
CA HIS A 137 1.73 6.79 -18.29
C HIS A 137 1.16 5.82 -17.26
N TRP A 138 1.49 4.53 -17.38
CA TRP A 138 0.91 3.48 -16.54
C TRP A 138 1.60 3.35 -15.16
N TRP A 139 2.85 3.80 -15.01
CA TRP A 139 3.72 3.44 -13.87
C TRP A 139 3.15 3.89 -12.52
N TRP A 140 2.93 5.19 -12.35
CA TRP A 140 2.35 5.72 -11.12
C TRP A 140 0.88 5.39 -10.98
N ARG A 141 0.15 5.27 -12.09
CA ARG A 141 -1.27 4.91 -12.07
C ARG A 141 -1.49 3.50 -11.54
N SER A 142 -0.76 2.50 -12.03
CA SER A 142 -0.89 1.12 -11.58
C SER A 142 -0.61 0.96 -10.08
N PHE A 143 0.34 1.74 -9.56
CA PHE A 143 0.67 1.79 -8.13
C PHE A 143 -0.45 2.46 -7.33
N LEU A 144 -0.94 3.62 -7.77
CA LEU A 144 -1.99 4.36 -7.06
C LEU A 144 -3.33 3.62 -7.08
N THR A 145 -3.66 2.92 -8.16
CA THR A 145 -4.94 2.20 -8.34
C THR A 145 -5.16 1.09 -7.30
N SER A 146 -4.16 0.25 -7.04
CA SER A 146 -4.25 -0.77 -5.99
C SER A 146 -3.96 -0.18 -4.61
N GLY A 147 -3.04 0.80 -4.54
CA GLY A 147 -2.71 1.53 -3.32
C GLY A 147 -3.90 2.25 -2.70
N SER A 148 -4.81 2.82 -3.50
CA SER A 148 -5.97 3.60 -3.04
C SER A 148 -6.89 2.82 -2.07
N SER A 149 -6.81 1.49 -2.05
CA SER A 149 -7.39 0.63 -1.01
C SER A 149 -7.01 1.04 0.43
N GLY A 150 -5.81 1.58 0.65
CA GLY A 150 -5.38 2.13 1.94
C GLY A 150 -6.11 3.42 2.34
N LEU A 151 -6.59 4.21 1.39
CA LEU A 151 -7.44 5.37 1.68
C LEU A 151 -8.81 4.92 2.20
N TYR A 152 -9.38 3.87 1.59
CA TYR A 152 -10.63 3.28 2.06
C TYR A 152 -10.49 2.67 3.46
N LEU A 153 -9.36 2.02 3.73
CA LEU A 153 -9.01 1.53 5.07
C LEU A 153 -8.98 2.67 6.09
N PHE A 154 -8.29 3.77 5.78
CA PHE A 154 -8.24 4.91 6.68
C PHE A 154 -9.62 5.53 6.90
N ALA A 155 -10.42 5.70 5.85
CA ALA A 155 -11.80 6.19 5.96
C ALA A 155 -12.67 5.26 6.83
N TYR A 156 -12.53 3.95 6.67
CA TYR A 156 -13.20 2.96 7.51
C TYR A 156 -12.77 3.07 8.98
N SER A 157 -11.48 3.31 9.24
CA SER A 157 -10.99 3.49 10.61
C SER A 157 -11.60 4.72 11.31
N ILE A 158 -11.90 5.79 10.56
CA ILE A 158 -12.61 6.96 11.09
C ILE A 158 -14.05 6.57 11.45
N MET A 159 -14.76 5.88 10.55
CA MET A 159 -16.12 5.40 10.82
C MET A 159 -16.18 4.45 12.02
N TYR A 160 -15.20 3.55 12.15
CA TYR A 160 -15.09 2.60 13.26
C TYR A 160 -14.90 3.31 14.60
N PHE A 161 -14.11 4.39 14.62
CA PHE A 161 -13.91 5.22 15.82
C PHE A 161 -15.21 5.79 16.37
N PHE A 162 -16.08 6.32 15.50
CA PHE A 162 -17.34 6.94 15.94
C PHE A 162 -18.47 5.95 16.25
N THR A 163 -18.41 4.73 15.71
CA THR A 163 -19.53 3.78 15.80
C THR A 163 -19.30 2.65 16.80
N GLN A 164 -18.05 2.22 17.01
CA GLN A 164 -17.72 1.03 17.80
C GLN A 164 -16.83 1.32 19.02
N LEU A 165 -16.10 2.43 19.03
CA LEU A 165 -15.10 2.73 20.05
C LEU A 165 -15.58 3.81 21.03
N GLU A 166 -15.64 3.45 22.32
CA GLU A 166 -15.91 4.38 23.41
C GLU A 166 -14.59 4.92 24.01
N ILE A 167 -13.71 5.46 23.16
CA ILE A 167 -12.44 6.04 23.62
C ILE A 167 -12.67 7.48 24.11
N ILE A 168 -12.44 7.73 25.40
CA ILE A 168 -12.54 9.05 26.01
C ILE A 168 -11.13 9.62 26.22
N GLY A 169 -10.90 10.85 25.74
CA GLY A 169 -9.69 11.61 25.98
C GLY A 169 -8.82 11.85 24.75
N PHE A 170 -8.05 12.94 24.78
CA PHE A 170 -7.26 13.41 23.65
C PHE A 170 -6.09 12.47 23.30
N VAL A 171 -5.32 12.03 24.30
CA VAL A 171 -4.11 11.22 24.06
C VAL A 171 -4.44 9.83 23.46
N PRO A 172 -5.42 9.06 23.98
CA PRO A 172 -5.84 7.80 23.35
C PRO A 172 -6.38 7.99 21.93
N THR A 173 -7.14 9.06 21.68
CA THR A 173 -7.65 9.41 20.33
C THR A 173 -6.51 9.68 19.36
N LEU A 174 -5.50 10.45 19.78
CA LEU A 174 -4.31 10.73 18.97
C LEU A 174 -3.53 9.45 18.65
N LEU A 175 -3.38 8.54 19.63
CA LEU A 175 -2.72 7.24 19.44
C LEU A 175 -3.46 6.37 18.43
N TYR A 176 -4.79 6.28 18.55
CA TYR A 176 -5.65 5.55 17.63
C TYR A 176 -5.45 6.01 16.18
N PHE A 177 -5.65 7.30 15.91
CA PHE A 177 -5.54 7.82 14.55
C PHE A 177 -4.12 7.70 14.00
N THR A 178 -3.09 7.86 14.84
CA THR A 178 -1.71 7.72 14.38
C THR A 178 -1.39 6.27 14.01
N TYR A 179 -1.80 5.29 14.82
CA TYR A 179 -1.60 3.88 14.49
C TYR A 179 -2.39 3.45 13.25
N MET A 180 -3.64 3.88 13.12
CA MET A 180 -4.45 3.61 11.93
C MET A 180 -3.88 4.28 10.68
N PHE A 181 -3.33 5.50 10.80
CA PHE A 181 -2.66 6.17 9.69
C PHE A 181 -1.40 5.44 9.25
N ILE A 182 -0.54 5.03 10.18
CA ILE A 182 0.66 4.24 9.87
C ILE A 182 0.26 2.93 9.18
N PHE A 183 -0.75 2.23 9.71
CA PHE A 183 -1.24 0.99 9.13
C PHE A 183 -1.80 1.20 7.72
N ALA A 184 -2.59 2.25 7.49
CA ALA A 184 -3.11 2.60 6.18
C ALA A 184 -2.00 2.93 5.16
N VAL A 185 -0.95 3.64 5.58
CA VAL A 185 0.20 3.96 4.73
C VAL A 185 0.99 2.69 4.37
N LEU A 186 1.25 1.81 5.34
CA LEU A 186 1.91 0.54 5.07
C LEU A 186 1.09 -0.32 4.12
N PHE A 187 -0.22 -0.39 4.34
CA PHE A 187 -1.14 -1.11 3.48
C PHE A 187 -1.13 -0.55 2.05
N PHE A 188 -1.23 0.78 1.91
CA PHE A 188 -1.14 1.49 0.62
C PHE A 188 0.16 1.18 -0.13
N LEU A 189 1.30 1.16 0.57
CA LEU A 189 2.59 0.85 -0.03
C LEU A 189 2.65 -0.61 -0.50
N ILE A 190 2.21 -1.57 0.33
CA ILE A 190 2.21 -2.99 -0.01
C ILE A 190 1.30 -3.28 -1.21
N THR A 191 0.04 -2.85 -1.16
CA THR A 191 -0.93 -3.11 -2.23
C THR A 191 -0.52 -2.39 -3.52
N GLY A 192 -0.02 -1.16 -3.42
CA GLY A 192 0.51 -0.41 -4.54
C GLY A 192 1.72 -1.10 -5.19
N THR A 193 2.67 -1.61 -4.40
CA THR A 193 3.83 -2.35 -4.93
C THR A 193 3.42 -3.63 -5.63
N ILE A 194 2.47 -4.40 -5.08
CA ILE A 194 1.94 -5.61 -5.72
C ILE A 194 1.33 -5.25 -7.09
N GLY A 195 0.51 -4.20 -7.16
CA GLY A 195 -0.10 -3.75 -8.40
C GLY A 195 0.94 -3.28 -9.43
N PHE A 196 1.96 -2.53 -9.01
CA PHE A 196 3.03 -2.07 -9.89
C PHE A 196 3.83 -3.23 -10.48
N ILE A 197 4.27 -4.18 -9.65
CA ILE A 197 5.05 -5.35 -10.10
C ILE A 197 4.22 -6.18 -11.08
N SER A 198 2.94 -6.40 -10.78
CA SER A 198 2.03 -7.15 -11.64
C SER A 198 1.86 -6.48 -13.01
N CYS A 199 1.65 -5.17 -13.04
CA CYS A 199 1.59 -4.41 -14.30
C CYS A 199 2.91 -4.42 -15.07
N TYR A 200 4.05 -4.30 -14.38
CA TYR A 200 5.36 -4.35 -15.01
C TYR A 200 5.57 -5.67 -15.75
N TRP A 201 5.28 -6.79 -15.09
CA TRP A 201 5.38 -8.13 -15.70
C TRP A 201 4.41 -8.29 -16.87
N PHE A 202 3.17 -7.81 -16.71
CA PHE A 202 2.15 -7.86 -17.76
C PHE A 202 2.55 -7.06 -19.01
N VAL A 203 3.04 -5.84 -18.84
CA VAL A 203 3.52 -4.99 -19.95
C VAL A 203 4.67 -5.67 -20.67
N TRP A 204 5.64 -6.22 -19.93
CA TRP A 204 6.74 -6.97 -20.51
C TRP A 204 6.27 -8.20 -21.30
N ALA A 205 5.29 -8.93 -20.79
CA ALA A 205 4.73 -10.10 -21.46
C ALA A 205 4.00 -9.73 -22.76
N ILE A 206 3.17 -8.68 -22.77
CA ILE A 206 2.45 -8.25 -23.97
C ILE A 206 3.42 -7.73 -25.03
N TYR A 207 4.30 -6.79 -24.68
CA TYR A 207 5.20 -6.21 -25.66
C TYR A 207 6.25 -7.20 -26.15
N GLY A 208 6.69 -8.15 -25.32
CA GLY A 208 7.59 -9.23 -25.74
C GLY A 208 6.94 -10.27 -26.66
N ALA A 209 5.62 -10.44 -26.60
CA ALA A 209 4.88 -11.34 -27.49
C ALA A 209 4.62 -10.74 -28.88
N ILE A 210 4.71 -9.41 -29.02
CA ILE A 210 4.59 -8.73 -30.31
C ILE A 210 5.84 -9.03 -31.14
N LYS A 211 5.73 -10.02 -32.03
CA LYS A 211 6.74 -10.26 -33.07
C LYS A 211 6.71 -9.07 -34.02
N VAL A 212 7.74 -8.24 -33.95
CA VAL A 212 8.03 -7.24 -34.98
C VAL A 212 8.73 -8.00 -36.12
N ASP A 213 7.94 -8.58 -37.01
CA ASP A 213 8.42 -8.95 -38.36
C ASP A 213 8.49 -7.68 -39.24
#